data_AF-A0A238KSZ9-F1
#
_entry.id   AF-A0A238KSZ9-F1
#
_cell.length_a   1.000
_cell.length_b   1.000
_cell.length_c   1.000
_cell.angle_alpha   90.00
_cell.angle_beta   90.00
_cell.angle_gamma   90.00
#
_symmetry.space_group_name_H-M   'P 1'
#
loop_
_entity.id
_entity.type
_entity.pdbx_description
1 polymer ?
#
loop_
_entity_poly.entity_id
_entity_poly.type
_entity_poly.pdbx_seq_one_letter_code
_entity_poly.pdbx_strand_id
1 'polypeptide(L)'
;MKPLIKRVLMILALGLASAAMAPPSAALAKSCGGSGQAACAWHKPGPECRTWLREVRGYCKPCGAKGQKACKIISKGKACKPGLLIKKGKCVPASSTMIGQIGDKVGDTVGGVFGGGKKEKLQAASRKHGPEIAGIARQISLALPDGRDAKALAQAIKDKDGRAIQRILSNNSDLRTSFEALERMGFKTVTVGIETSGSFVAGGAHETGFAMDLDFDGTPKLYTTTSLSGGYHFGGGNDLVFSFFRSSHTKIDGHAFGTIAEFDAGSGVGLNMWFTSKPFDFAGFSIGIGIGSLGGGGAVTYALTKIWN
;
A
#
# COMPACT_ATOMS: atom_id res chain seq x y z
N MET A 1 19.16 -61.70 -44.80
CA MET A 1 17.93 -60.90 -45.07
C MET A 1 16.97 -61.01 -43.89
N LYS A 2 16.98 -60.09 -42.90
CA LYS A 2 15.92 -59.99 -41.85
C LYS A 2 15.94 -58.79 -40.86
N PRO A 3 16.86 -57.80 -40.88
CA PRO A 3 16.73 -56.68 -39.93
C PRO A 3 16.30 -55.33 -40.55
N LEU A 4 16.33 -55.17 -41.88
CA LEU A 4 16.11 -53.86 -42.52
C LEU A 4 14.64 -53.49 -42.79
N ILE A 5 13.75 -54.46 -42.94
CA ILE A 5 12.32 -54.20 -43.23
C ILE A 5 11.55 -53.74 -41.97
N LYS A 6 12.02 -54.10 -40.77
CA LYS A 6 11.32 -53.78 -39.52
C LYS A 6 11.48 -52.31 -39.08
N ARG A 7 12.57 -51.64 -39.50
CA ARG A 7 12.80 -50.21 -39.18
C ARG A 7 12.04 -49.27 -40.10
N VAL A 8 11.82 -49.64 -41.37
CA VAL A 8 11.06 -48.80 -42.32
C VAL A 8 9.57 -48.79 -41.98
N LEU A 9 9.01 -49.90 -41.49
CA LEU A 9 7.59 -49.94 -41.11
C LEU A 9 7.26 -49.16 -39.82
N MET A 10 8.23 -48.95 -38.93
CA MET A 10 8.01 -48.19 -37.69
C MET A 10 8.05 -46.67 -37.90
N ILE A 11 8.69 -46.20 -38.98
CA ILE A 11 8.73 -44.77 -39.30
C ILE A 11 7.46 -44.34 -40.07
N LEU A 12 6.83 -45.24 -40.84
CA LEU A 12 5.58 -44.93 -41.54
C LEU A 12 4.33 -44.88 -40.65
N ALA A 13 4.36 -45.49 -39.46
CA ALA A 13 3.24 -45.46 -38.51
C ALA A 13 3.19 -44.19 -37.64
N LEU A 14 4.23 -43.34 -37.67
CA LEU A 14 4.28 -42.07 -36.92
C LEU A 14 3.89 -40.85 -37.77
N GLY A 15 3.51 -41.03 -39.04
CA GLY A 15 3.33 -39.95 -40.01
C GLY A 15 1.89 -39.50 -40.29
N LEU A 16 0.86 -40.03 -39.61
CA LEU A 16 -0.55 -39.87 -40.04
C LEU A 16 -1.54 -39.54 -38.91
N ALA A 17 -1.13 -38.73 -37.93
CA ALA A 17 -2.02 -38.22 -36.88
C ALA A 17 -1.78 -36.73 -36.54
N SER A 18 -1.62 -35.88 -37.55
CA SER A 18 -1.49 -34.42 -37.34
C SER A 18 -2.54 -33.60 -38.10
N ALA A 19 -3.73 -34.17 -38.28
CA ALA A 19 -4.88 -33.41 -38.75
C ALA A 19 -5.70 -32.92 -37.54
N ALA A 20 -5.72 -31.59 -37.39
CA ALA A 20 -6.76 -30.81 -36.74
C ALA A 20 -6.97 -31.00 -35.22
N MET A 21 -6.00 -30.53 -34.44
CA MET A 21 -6.32 -29.79 -33.21
C MET A 21 -5.69 -28.41 -33.32
N ALA A 22 -6.29 -27.56 -34.14
CA ALA A 22 -6.13 -26.13 -33.91
C ALA A 22 -6.61 -25.89 -32.46
N PRO A 23 -5.79 -25.32 -31.56
CA PRO A 23 -6.32 -24.85 -30.29
C PRO A 23 -7.50 -23.93 -30.64
N PRO A 24 -8.67 -24.10 -30.00
CA PRO A 24 -9.80 -23.23 -30.27
C PRO A 24 -9.27 -21.80 -30.14
N SER A 25 -9.39 -21.04 -31.22
CA SER A 25 -8.94 -19.67 -31.32
C SER A 25 -9.32 -18.97 -30.02
N ALA A 26 -8.34 -18.38 -29.32
CA ALA A 26 -8.52 -17.60 -28.09
C ALA A 26 -9.38 -16.33 -28.29
N ALA A 27 -10.20 -16.29 -29.34
CA ALA A 27 -10.91 -15.14 -29.86
C ALA A 27 -12.33 -14.97 -29.31
N LEU A 28 -12.79 -15.79 -28.35
CA LEU A 28 -14.11 -15.62 -27.73
C LEU A 28 -14.18 -16.18 -26.29
N ALA A 29 -13.11 -16.05 -25.50
CA ALA A 29 -13.28 -16.05 -24.05
C ALA A 29 -14.09 -14.78 -23.69
N LYS A 30 -15.42 -14.92 -23.62
CA LYS A 30 -16.35 -13.85 -23.23
C LYS A 30 -15.77 -13.18 -21.99
N SER A 31 -15.32 -11.92 -22.12
CA SER A 31 -14.69 -11.20 -21.01
C SER A 31 -15.69 -11.18 -19.85
N CYS A 32 -15.32 -11.79 -18.73
CA CYS A 32 -16.12 -11.82 -17.49
C CYS A 32 -15.49 -10.90 -16.44
N GLY A 33 -16.28 -10.53 -15.43
CA GLY A 33 -15.79 -9.79 -14.27
C GLY A 33 -15.68 -8.26 -14.45
N GLY A 34 -15.87 -7.72 -15.65
CA GLY A 34 -15.92 -6.27 -15.91
C GLY A 34 -17.26 -5.63 -15.51
N SER A 35 -17.33 -4.29 -15.51
CA SER A 35 -18.56 -3.58 -15.13
C SER A 35 -19.72 -3.92 -16.07
N GLY A 36 -20.85 -4.35 -15.51
CA GLY A 36 -22.01 -4.81 -16.28
C GLY A 36 -21.85 -6.20 -16.89
N GLN A 37 -20.70 -6.86 -16.74
CA GLN A 37 -20.46 -8.20 -17.24
C GLN A 37 -20.90 -9.25 -16.22
N ALA A 38 -21.10 -10.49 -16.70
CA ALA A 38 -21.31 -11.63 -15.82
C ALA A 38 -20.10 -11.82 -14.90
N ALA A 39 -20.37 -12.20 -13.66
CA ALA A 39 -19.33 -12.60 -12.72
C ALA A 39 -18.62 -13.85 -13.23
N CYS A 40 -17.31 -13.92 -13.03
CA CYS A 40 -16.52 -15.09 -13.41
C CYS A 40 -16.85 -16.28 -12.48
N ALA A 41 -16.84 -17.49 -13.02
CA ALA A 41 -17.29 -18.68 -12.29
C ALA A 41 -16.43 -19.02 -11.05
N TRP A 42 -17.10 -19.35 -9.95
CA TRP A 42 -16.59 -19.57 -8.58
C TRP A 42 -15.43 -20.57 -8.43
N HIS A 43 -15.21 -21.48 -9.39
CA HIS A 43 -14.25 -22.58 -9.29
C HIS A 43 -12.79 -22.20 -9.63
N LYS A 44 -12.49 -20.91 -9.80
CA LYS A 44 -11.11 -20.40 -9.90
C LYS A 44 -10.78 -19.54 -8.69
N PRO A 45 -9.59 -19.68 -8.06
CA PRO A 45 -9.19 -18.82 -6.95
C PRO A 45 -9.06 -17.34 -7.41
N GLY A 46 -9.87 -16.44 -6.85
CA GLY A 46 -9.90 -15.00 -7.14
C GLY A 46 -11.29 -14.36 -6.91
N PRO A 47 -11.42 -13.02 -6.92
CA PRO A 47 -12.73 -12.36 -6.82
C PRO A 47 -13.51 -12.49 -8.14
N GLU A 48 -14.80 -12.82 -8.06
CA GLU A 48 -15.67 -13.08 -9.23
C GLU A 48 -15.89 -11.83 -10.10
N CYS A 49 -15.61 -10.65 -9.55
CA CYS A 49 -15.67 -9.35 -10.22
C CYS A 49 -14.35 -8.59 -10.02
N ARG A 50 -13.96 -7.76 -10.99
CA ARG A 50 -12.77 -6.90 -10.89
C ARG A 50 -12.86 -5.93 -9.69
N THR A 51 -11.72 -5.39 -9.26
CA THR A 51 -11.61 -4.43 -8.16
C THR A 51 -12.64 -3.30 -8.28
N TRP A 52 -13.27 -2.93 -7.17
CA TRP A 52 -14.37 -1.93 -7.08
C TRP A 52 -15.70 -2.32 -7.73
N LEU A 53 -15.85 -3.59 -8.10
CA LEU A 53 -17.11 -4.17 -8.51
C LEU A 53 -17.55 -5.21 -7.48
N ARG A 54 -18.86 -5.41 -7.35
CA ARG A 54 -19.44 -6.49 -6.56
C ARG A 54 -20.44 -7.25 -7.39
N GLU A 55 -20.56 -8.54 -7.13
CA GLU A 55 -21.63 -9.32 -7.72
C GLU A 55 -22.99 -8.86 -7.17
N VAL A 56 -23.92 -8.60 -8.07
CA VAL A 56 -25.34 -8.37 -7.78
C VAL A 56 -26.15 -9.14 -8.81
N ARG A 57 -26.73 -10.28 -8.37
CA ARG A 57 -27.56 -11.16 -9.20
C ARG A 57 -26.80 -11.71 -10.42
N GLY A 58 -25.58 -12.22 -10.24
CA GLY A 58 -24.76 -12.78 -11.33
C GLY A 58 -24.01 -11.76 -12.19
N TYR A 59 -24.15 -10.46 -11.92
CA TYR A 59 -23.49 -9.40 -12.69
C TYR A 59 -22.64 -8.49 -11.80
N CYS A 60 -21.50 -8.04 -12.33
CA CYS A 60 -20.59 -7.14 -11.65
C CYS A 60 -21.06 -5.69 -11.72
N LYS A 61 -21.46 -5.13 -10.58
CA LYS A 61 -21.92 -3.74 -10.45
C LYS A 61 -20.91 -2.89 -9.68
N PRO A 62 -20.76 -1.59 -10.01
CA PRO A 62 -19.89 -0.70 -9.26
C PRO A 62 -20.30 -0.59 -7.79
N CYS A 63 -19.30 -0.50 -6.92
CA CYS A 63 -19.48 -0.24 -5.50
C CYS A 63 -18.37 0.71 -4.99
N GLY A 64 -18.43 1.06 -3.70
CA GLY A 64 -17.34 1.79 -3.05
C GLY A 64 -17.28 3.29 -3.35
N ALA A 65 -18.07 3.80 -4.29
CA ALA A 65 -18.15 5.24 -4.59
C ALA A 65 -19.05 6.00 -3.59
N LYS A 66 -19.01 7.34 -3.61
CA LYS A 66 -19.78 8.20 -2.70
C LYS A 66 -21.26 7.83 -2.71
N GLY A 67 -21.84 7.63 -1.52
CA GLY A 67 -23.24 7.23 -1.30
C GLY A 67 -23.51 5.73 -1.52
N GLN A 68 -22.59 4.98 -2.11
CA GLN A 68 -22.76 3.55 -2.38
C GLN A 68 -22.39 2.70 -1.17
N LYS A 69 -22.78 1.41 -1.20
CA LYS A 69 -22.29 0.44 -0.23
C LYS A 69 -20.78 0.21 -0.43
N ALA A 70 -20.07 0.03 0.68
CA ALA A 70 -18.67 -0.37 0.64
C ALA A 70 -18.49 -1.70 -0.09
N CYS A 71 -17.47 -1.78 -0.94
CA CYS A 71 -17.14 -2.98 -1.71
C CYS A 71 -16.52 -4.03 -0.82
N LYS A 72 -16.87 -5.30 -1.04
CA LYS A 72 -16.08 -6.43 -0.56
C LYS A 72 -14.93 -6.65 -1.56
N ILE A 73 -13.94 -5.75 -1.53
CA ILE A 73 -12.80 -5.80 -2.46
C ILE A 73 -11.75 -6.85 -2.07
N ILE A 74 -11.82 -7.38 -0.85
CA ILE A 74 -10.87 -8.38 -0.33
C ILE A 74 -11.59 -9.40 0.58
N SER A 75 -10.94 -10.53 0.84
CA SER A 75 -11.49 -11.65 1.63
C SER A 75 -11.91 -11.27 3.06
N LYS A 76 -11.28 -10.23 3.65
CA LYS A 76 -11.39 -9.88 5.08
C LYS A 76 -12.21 -8.63 5.42
N GLY A 77 -12.72 -7.88 4.45
CA GLY A 77 -13.40 -6.63 4.81
C GLY A 77 -14.07 -5.89 3.66
N LYS A 78 -14.81 -4.84 4.04
CA LYS A 78 -15.39 -3.89 3.10
C LYS A 78 -14.53 -2.64 3.02
N ALA A 79 -14.35 -2.08 1.84
CA ALA A 79 -13.67 -0.80 1.65
C ALA A 79 -14.38 0.11 0.63
N CYS A 80 -14.05 1.39 0.70
CA CYS A 80 -14.54 2.45 -0.17
C CYS A 80 -13.39 2.97 -1.03
N LYS A 81 -13.72 3.55 -2.18
CA LYS A 81 -12.73 4.14 -3.08
C LYS A 81 -11.87 5.18 -2.33
N PRO A 82 -10.63 5.46 -2.79
CA PRO A 82 -9.76 6.43 -2.14
C PRO A 82 -10.48 7.74 -1.83
N GLY A 83 -10.22 8.32 -0.65
CA GLY A 83 -10.88 9.54 -0.17
C GLY A 83 -12.25 9.36 0.51
N LEU A 84 -12.76 8.12 0.62
CA LEU A 84 -14.07 7.83 1.23
C LEU A 84 -13.94 6.90 2.45
N LEU A 85 -14.73 7.18 3.49
CA LEU A 85 -14.82 6.38 4.71
C LEU A 85 -16.10 5.54 4.73
N ILE A 86 -16.09 4.44 5.48
CA ILE A 86 -17.29 3.65 5.74
C ILE A 86 -18.04 4.23 6.92
N LYS A 87 -19.24 4.75 6.69
CA LYS A 87 -20.19 5.15 7.74
C LYS A 87 -21.50 4.41 7.54
N LYS A 88 -21.91 3.63 8.55
CA LYS A 88 -23.13 2.80 8.51
C LYS A 88 -23.20 1.93 7.24
N GLY A 89 -22.06 1.34 6.84
CA GLY A 89 -21.96 0.46 5.66
C GLY A 89 -22.00 1.16 4.29
N LYS A 90 -22.06 2.50 4.25
CA LYS A 90 -22.00 3.30 3.03
C LYS A 90 -20.70 4.11 2.97
N CYS A 91 -20.28 4.44 1.76
CA CYS A 91 -19.12 5.27 1.51
C CYS A 91 -19.50 6.73 1.56
N VAL A 92 -18.94 7.46 2.52
CA VAL A 92 -19.12 8.90 2.68
C VAL A 92 -17.78 9.60 2.50
N PRO A 93 -17.75 10.88 2.09
CA PRO A 93 -16.52 11.65 2.18
C PRO A 93 -16.01 11.61 3.61
N ALA A 94 -14.68 11.49 3.79
CA ALA A 94 -14.11 11.75 5.10
C ALA A 94 -14.56 13.15 5.54
N SER A 95 -15.22 13.27 6.70
CA SER A 95 -15.76 14.57 7.10
C SER A 95 -14.61 15.53 7.39
N SER A 96 -14.75 16.76 6.92
CA SER A 96 -13.84 17.86 7.27
C SER A 96 -13.73 18.07 8.77
N THR A 97 -14.73 17.65 9.56
CA THR A 97 -14.71 17.74 11.03
C THR A 97 -13.70 16.79 11.66
N MET A 98 -13.62 15.54 11.20
CA MET A 98 -12.66 14.57 11.75
C MET A 98 -11.22 14.94 11.34
N ILE A 99 -11.03 15.33 10.08
CA ILE A 99 -9.74 15.80 9.56
C ILE A 99 -9.34 17.15 10.15
N GLY A 100 -10.30 18.04 10.40
CA GLY A 100 -10.11 19.34 11.04
C GLY A 100 -9.64 19.17 12.48
N GLN A 101 -10.31 18.34 13.27
CA GLN A 101 -9.90 18.01 14.65
C GLN A 101 -8.49 17.38 14.71
N ILE A 102 -8.11 16.58 13.70
CA ILE A 102 -6.76 16.03 13.55
C ILE A 102 -5.76 17.15 13.26
N GLY A 103 -6.05 18.02 12.29
CA GLY A 103 -5.22 19.18 11.96
C GLY A 103 -5.02 20.13 13.15
N ASP A 104 -6.07 20.36 13.93
CA ASP A 104 -6.04 21.26 15.09
C ASP A 104 -5.18 20.68 16.21
N LYS A 105 -5.40 19.41 16.61
CA LYS A 105 -4.58 18.73 17.64
C LYS A 105 -3.11 18.62 17.26
N VAL A 106 -2.81 18.24 16.02
CA VAL A 106 -1.42 18.13 15.55
C VAL A 106 -0.78 19.51 15.44
N GLY A 107 -1.54 20.50 14.96
CA GLY A 107 -1.10 21.88 14.87
C GLY A 107 -0.76 22.51 16.22
N ASP A 108 -1.48 22.17 17.29
CA ASP A 108 -1.21 22.68 18.63
C ASP A 108 0.08 22.10 19.24
N THR A 109 0.31 20.79 19.14
CA THR A 109 1.55 20.17 19.62
C THR A 109 2.77 20.63 18.82
N VAL A 110 2.65 20.70 17.50
CA VAL A 110 3.73 21.12 16.58
C VAL A 110 3.99 22.62 16.66
N GLY A 111 2.93 23.42 16.82
CA GLY A 111 3.02 24.88 16.98
C GLY A 111 3.79 25.27 18.23
N GLY A 112 3.65 24.51 19.32
CA GLY A 112 4.44 24.68 20.54
C GLY A 112 5.91 24.26 20.39
N VAL A 113 6.22 23.27 19.55
CA VAL A 113 7.59 22.72 19.38
C VAL A 113 8.40 23.44 18.30
N PHE A 114 7.76 23.81 17.18
CA PHE A 114 8.47 24.35 16.01
C PHE A 114 8.23 25.83 15.73
N GLY A 115 7.19 26.43 16.34
CA GLY A 115 6.81 27.83 16.20
C GLY A 115 6.43 28.28 14.77
N GLY A 116 5.77 29.43 14.68
CA GLY A 116 5.53 30.17 13.42
C GLY A 116 4.68 29.45 12.37
N GLY A 117 4.85 29.85 11.10
CA GLY A 117 4.06 29.42 9.92
C GLY A 117 4.01 27.90 9.61
N LYS A 118 4.68 27.06 10.42
CA LYS A 118 4.75 25.61 10.25
C LYS A 118 3.46 24.92 10.69
N LYS A 119 2.78 25.45 11.71
CA LYS A 119 1.47 24.96 12.16
C LYS A 119 0.45 25.05 11.02
N GLU A 120 0.38 26.20 10.36
CA GLU A 120 -0.55 26.48 9.28
C GLU A 120 -0.27 25.58 8.07
N LYS A 121 1.01 25.40 7.72
CA LYS A 121 1.40 24.47 6.65
C LYS A 121 1.02 23.03 6.94
N LEU A 122 1.17 22.59 8.19
CA LEU A 122 0.76 21.26 8.59
C LEU A 122 -0.76 21.08 8.50
N GLN A 123 -1.51 22.02 9.08
CA GLN A 123 -2.96 21.98 9.02
C GLN A 123 -3.47 22.01 7.58
N ALA A 124 -2.84 22.82 6.72
CA ALA A 124 -3.14 22.87 5.30
C ALA A 124 -2.85 21.53 4.62
N ALA A 125 -1.71 20.90 4.90
CA ALA A 125 -1.38 19.59 4.35
C ALA A 125 -2.36 18.50 4.83
N SER A 126 -2.69 18.46 6.13
CA SER A 126 -3.64 17.51 6.70
C SER A 126 -5.04 17.66 6.07
N ARG A 127 -5.55 18.89 5.95
CA ARG A 127 -6.83 19.15 5.28
C ARG A 127 -6.81 18.77 3.80
N LYS A 128 -5.71 19.04 3.11
CA LYS A 128 -5.57 18.80 1.66
C LYS A 128 -5.39 17.32 1.33
N HIS A 129 -4.58 16.60 2.10
CA HIS A 129 -4.13 15.24 1.75
C HIS A 129 -4.70 14.14 2.66
N GLY A 130 -5.06 14.46 3.90
CA GLY A 130 -5.55 13.53 4.91
C GLY A 130 -6.68 12.59 4.45
N PRO A 131 -7.80 13.08 3.85
CA PRO A 131 -8.89 12.20 3.40
C PRO A 131 -8.43 11.10 2.44
N GLU A 132 -7.62 11.46 1.45
CA GLU A 132 -7.20 10.59 0.38
C GLU A 132 -6.15 9.60 0.88
N ILE A 133 -5.16 10.10 1.63
CA ILE A 133 -4.13 9.30 2.29
C ILE A 133 -4.77 8.26 3.22
N ALA A 134 -5.73 8.63 4.06
CA ALA A 134 -6.39 7.69 4.97
C ALA A 134 -7.15 6.59 4.22
N GLY A 135 -7.79 6.94 3.10
CA GLY A 135 -8.46 5.97 2.22
C GLY A 135 -7.47 4.98 1.59
N ILE A 136 -6.31 5.45 1.13
CA ILE A 136 -5.24 4.64 0.55
C ILE A 136 -4.59 3.76 1.62
N ALA A 137 -4.28 4.32 2.80
CA ALA A 137 -3.71 3.57 3.91
C ALA A 137 -4.56 2.37 4.30
N ARG A 138 -5.87 2.59 4.40
CA ARG A 138 -6.83 1.53 4.65
C ARG A 138 -6.83 0.47 3.54
N GLN A 139 -6.68 0.87 2.27
CA GLN A 139 -6.61 -0.10 1.18
C GLN A 139 -5.34 -0.93 1.24
N ILE A 140 -4.17 -0.30 1.49
CA ILE A 140 -2.89 -1.00 1.62
C ILE A 140 -2.94 -2.01 2.79
N SER A 141 -3.45 -1.60 3.96
CA SER A 141 -3.59 -2.50 5.12
C SER A 141 -4.51 -3.69 4.85
N LEU A 142 -5.50 -3.52 3.96
CA LEU A 142 -6.42 -4.59 3.55
C LEU A 142 -5.83 -5.45 2.41
N ALA A 143 -5.01 -4.86 1.54
CA ALA A 143 -4.36 -5.44 0.36
C ALA A 143 -3.11 -6.27 0.66
N LEU A 144 -2.69 -6.33 1.93
CA LEU A 144 -1.78 -7.35 2.45
C LEU A 144 -2.59 -8.43 3.22
N PRO A 145 -3.56 -9.11 2.56
CA PRO A 145 -4.38 -10.09 3.25
C PRO A 145 -3.56 -11.33 3.53
N ASP A 146 -3.63 -11.77 4.78
CA ASP A 146 -2.91 -12.93 5.32
C ASP A 146 -1.44 -12.64 5.53
N GLY A 147 -0.93 -13.13 6.66
CA GLY A 147 0.47 -12.92 7.01
C GLY A 147 1.45 -13.49 5.98
N ARG A 148 1.05 -14.06 4.83
CA ARG A 148 1.98 -14.57 3.83
C ARG A 148 2.77 -13.45 3.16
N ASP A 149 2.12 -12.48 2.53
CA ASP A 149 2.83 -11.39 1.85
C ASP A 149 3.53 -10.48 2.86
N ALA A 150 2.90 -10.21 4.00
CA ALA A 150 3.53 -9.47 5.10
C ALA A 150 4.76 -10.22 5.67
N LYS A 151 4.68 -11.55 5.86
CA LYS A 151 5.86 -12.35 6.28
C LYS A 151 6.90 -12.42 5.18
N ALA A 152 6.50 -12.52 3.91
CA ALA A 152 7.42 -12.56 2.78
C ALA A 152 8.18 -11.23 2.64
N LEU A 153 7.49 -10.10 2.83
CA LEU A 153 8.11 -8.78 2.90
C LEU A 153 9.06 -8.68 4.09
N ALA A 154 8.59 -9.04 5.29
CA ALA A 154 9.43 -9.03 6.48
C ALA A 154 10.66 -9.93 6.34
N GLN A 155 10.52 -11.09 5.70
CA GLN A 155 11.61 -12.01 5.42
C GLN A 155 12.58 -11.43 4.38
N ALA A 156 12.08 -10.88 3.28
CA ALA A 156 12.91 -10.25 2.25
C ALA A 156 13.69 -9.04 2.80
N ILE A 157 13.12 -8.27 3.74
CA ILE A 157 13.84 -7.19 4.44
C ILE A 157 14.98 -7.77 5.28
N LYS A 158 14.74 -8.83 6.06
CA LYS A 158 15.78 -9.52 6.86
C LYS A 158 16.90 -10.08 5.98
N ASP A 159 16.53 -10.65 4.84
CA ASP A 159 17.47 -11.22 3.87
C ASP A 159 18.16 -10.14 3.01
N LYS A 160 17.79 -8.87 3.18
CA LYS A 160 18.28 -7.72 2.40
C LYS A 160 18.06 -7.92 0.89
N ASP A 161 16.97 -8.58 0.51
CA ASP A 161 16.60 -8.83 -0.88
C ASP A 161 15.59 -7.78 -1.37
N GLY A 162 16.12 -6.64 -1.81
CA GLY A 162 15.31 -5.58 -2.40
C GLY A 162 14.53 -6.03 -3.65
N ARG A 163 15.07 -6.98 -4.43
CA ARG A 163 14.40 -7.49 -5.63
C ARG A 163 13.20 -8.35 -5.29
N ALA A 164 13.28 -9.15 -4.22
CA ALA A 164 12.13 -9.89 -3.70
C ALA A 164 11.03 -8.94 -3.24
N ILE A 165 11.37 -7.85 -2.51
CA ILE A 165 10.40 -6.84 -2.09
C ILE A 165 9.71 -6.22 -3.31
N GLN A 166 10.49 -5.72 -4.28
CA GLN A 166 9.97 -5.13 -5.52
C GLN A 166 9.03 -6.10 -6.26
N ARG A 167 9.38 -7.39 -6.33
CA ARG A 167 8.55 -8.43 -6.95
C ARG A 167 7.24 -8.67 -6.19
N ILE A 168 7.27 -8.72 -4.86
CA ILE A 168 6.07 -8.91 -4.03
C ILE A 168 5.11 -7.73 -4.24
N LEU A 169 5.63 -6.50 -4.20
CA LEU A 169 4.81 -5.30 -4.34
C LEU A 169 4.24 -5.14 -5.76
N SER A 170 5.05 -5.34 -6.79
CA SER A 170 4.63 -5.19 -8.20
C SER A 170 3.63 -6.26 -8.66
N ASN A 171 3.69 -7.47 -8.08
CA ASN A 171 2.78 -8.56 -8.42
C ASN A 171 1.45 -8.53 -7.63
N ASN A 172 1.33 -7.67 -6.62
CA ASN A 172 0.10 -7.53 -5.84
C ASN A 172 -0.86 -6.53 -6.51
N SER A 173 -1.90 -7.05 -7.18
CA SER A 173 -2.86 -6.22 -7.95
C SER A 173 -3.67 -5.26 -7.08
N ASP A 174 -3.89 -5.59 -5.80
CA ASP A 174 -4.64 -4.73 -4.88
C ASP A 174 -3.79 -3.53 -4.44
N LEU A 175 -2.48 -3.73 -4.20
CA LEU A 175 -1.54 -2.65 -3.92
C LEU A 175 -1.31 -1.75 -5.13
N ARG A 176 -1.24 -2.32 -6.34
CA ARG A 176 -1.01 -1.55 -7.56
C ARG A 176 -2.04 -0.43 -7.76
N THR A 177 -3.32 -0.69 -7.48
CA THR A 177 -4.37 0.35 -7.56
C THR A 177 -4.10 1.51 -6.58
N SER A 178 -3.55 1.19 -5.41
CA SER A 178 -3.16 2.19 -4.40
C SER A 178 -1.95 2.99 -4.85
N PHE A 179 -0.94 2.34 -5.44
CA PHE A 179 0.26 3.00 -5.96
C PHE A 179 -0.05 3.92 -7.14
N GLU A 180 -0.87 3.49 -8.10
CA GLU A 180 -1.32 4.35 -9.22
C GLU A 180 -2.15 5.56 -8.75
N ALA A 181 -2.85 5.45 -7.61
CA ALA A 181 -3.51 6.61 -6.99
C ALA A 181 -2.48 7.58 -6.40
N LEU A 182 -1.45 7.06 -5.72
CA LEU A 182 -0.39 7.87 -5.12
C LEU A 182 0.48 8.56 -6.17
N GLU A 183 0.77 7.91 -7.29
CA GLU A 183 1.47 8.53 -8.42
C GLU A 183 0.70 9.73 -8.97
N ARG A 184 -0.63 9.60 -9.13
CA ARG A 184 -1.49 10.73 -9.56
C ARG A 184 -1.55 11.87 -8.55
N MET A 185 -1.27 11.59 -7.27
CA MET A 185 -1.13 12.60 -6.22
C MET A 185 0.29 13.23 -6.18
N GLY A 186 1.20 12.77 -7.04
CA GLY A 186 2.57 13.25 -7.18
C GLY A 186 3.57 12.57 -6.25
N PHE A 187 3.22 11.44 -5.63
CA PHE A 187 4.21 10.60 -4.97
C PHE A 187 5.01 9.82 -6.02
N LYS A 188 6.27 9.56 -5.72
CA LYS A 188 7.18 8.85 -6.61
C LYS A 188 7.79 7.62 -5.97
N THR A 189 8.04 7.67 -4.67
CA THR A 189 8.71 6.59 -3.94
C THR A 189 7.75 5.87 -3.01
N VAL A 190 7.91 4.56 -2.91
CA VAL A 190 7.49 3.75 -1.78
C VAL A 190 8.73 3.21 -1.05
N THR A 191 8.70 3.24 0.27
CA THR A 191 9.63 2.51 1.12
C THR A 191 8.88 1.44 1.88
N VAL A 192 9.52 0.30 2.08
CA VAL A 192 9.03 -0.77 2.95
C VAL A 192 10.12 -1.17 3.91
N GLY A 193 9.87 -0.99 5.20
CA GLY A 193 10.83 -1.25 6.26
C GLY A 193 10.24 -1.99 7.43
N ILE A 194 11.12 -2.52 8.28
CA ILE A 194 10.77 -2.98 9.62
C ILE A 194 11.24 -1.90 10.59
N GLU A 195 10.29 -1.30 11.30
CA GLU A 195 10.57 -0.38 12.39
C GLU A 195 10.63 -1.15 13.71
N THR A 196 11.73 -1.00 14.43
CA THR A 196 11.87 -1.39 15.82
C THR A 196 11.74 -0.14 16.68
N SER A 197 10.66 -0.05 17.45
CA SER A 197 10.44 1.04 18.41
C SER A 197 10.66 0.56 19.84
N GLY A 198 11.15 1.44 20.70
CA GLY A 198 11.20 1.20 22.13
C GLY A 198 11.01 2.51 22.89
N SER A 199 9.85 2.70 23.52
CA SER A 199 9.63 3.89 24.35
C SER A 199 8.40 3.87 25.25
N PHE A 200 8.58 4.52 26.40
CA PHE A 200 7.56 5.12 27.25
C PHE A 200 7.95 6.62 27.39
N VAL A 201 7.08 7.57 27.00
CA VAL A 201 7.19 9.04 27.18
C VAL A 201 8.14 9.83 26.26
N ALA A 202 9.28 9.28 25.84
CA ALA A 202 10.14 9.87 24.79
C ALA A 202 10.86 8.73 24.05
N GLY A 203 10.71 8.67 22.73
CA GLY A 203 10.94 7.42 22.01
C GLY A 203 11.82 7.50 20.80
N GLY A 204 12.76 6.57 20.73
CA GLY A 204 13.51 6.28 19.50
C GLY A 204 12.83 5.17 18.73
N ALA A 205 12.81 5.30 17.40
CA ALA A 205 12.58 4.16 16.52
C ALA A 205 13.72 4.05 15.52
N HIS A 206 14.01 2.81 15.13
CA HIS A 206 14.96 2.52 14.07
C HIS A 206 14.28 1.66 13.03
N GLU A 207 14.32 2.12 11.79
CA GLU A 207 13.71 1.45 10.65
C GLU A 207 14.82 1.03 9.67
N THR A 208 14.75 -0.21 9.20
CA THR A 208 15.58 -0.69 8.09
C THR A 208 14.69 -1.26 7.01
N GLY A 209 14.95 -0.91 5.75
CA GLY A 209 14.08 -1.31 4.65
C GLY A 209 14.66 -1.03 3.27
N PHE A 210 13.79 -1.10 2.27
CA PHE A 210 14.13 -0.75 0.89
C PHE A 210 13.23 0.35 0.34
N ALA A 211 13.84 1.28 -0.38
CA ALA A 211 13.19 2.36 -1.11
C ALA A 211 13.20 2.06 -2.62
N MET A 212 12.09 2.31 -3.29
CA MET A 212 11.95 2.13 -4.74
C MET A 212 10.89 3.09 -5.29
N ASP A 213 10.98 3.41 -6.58
CA ASP A 213 9.95 4.21 -7.22
C ASP A 213 8.67 3.38 -7.43
N LEU A 214 7.51 4.05 -7.47
CA LEU A 214 6.18 3.45 -7.55
C LEU A 214 5.89 2.79 -8.91
N ASP A 215 6.59 3.21 -9.96
CA ASP A 215 6.61 2.54 -11.27
C ASP A 215 7.45 1.26 -11.25
N PHE A 216 8.17 1.02 -10.14
CA PHE A 216 9.12 -0.06 -9.95
C PHE A 216 10.21 -0.09 -11.02
N ASP A 217 10.57 1.07 -11.58
CA ASP A 217 11.76 1.18 -12.40
C ASP A 217 13.02 1.29 -11.53
N GLY A 218 14.13 0.73 -12.00
CA GLY A 218 15.40 0.78 -11.31
C GLY A 218 15.62 -0.26 -10.20
N THR A 219 16.65 -0.02 -9.38
CA THR A 219 17.13 -0.96 -8.35
C THR A 219 16.75 -0.47 -6.96
N PRO A 220 15.98 -1.25 -6.19
CA PRO A 220 15.64 -0.93 -4.81
C PRO A 220 16.89 -0.62 -4.00
N LYS A 221 16.84 0.47 -3.23
CA LYS A 221 17.95 0.92 -2.40
C LYS A 221 17.68 0.61 -0.95
N LEU A 222 18.66 0.00 -0.28
CA LEU A 222 18.60 -0.17 1.17
C LEU A 222 18.58 1.22 1.82
N TYR A 223 17.70 1.43 2.79
CA TYR A 223 17.73 2.61 3.63
C TYR A 223 17.66 2.22 5.10
N THR A 224 18.12 3.16 5.92
CA THR A 224 17.93 3.13 7.37
C THR A 224 17.38 4.48 7.80
N THR A 225 16.39 4.48 8.67
CA THR A 225 15.87 5.70 9.31
C THR A 225 16.03 5.56 10.81
N THR A 226 16.54 6.61 11.46
CA THR A 226 16.46 6.74 12.91
C THR A 226 15.53 7.89 13.21
N SER A 227 14.54 7.65 14.04
CA SER A 227 13.57 8.67 14.45
C SER A 227 13.62 8.89 15.96
N LEU A 228 13.36 10.13 16.36
CA LEU A 228 13.21 10.56 17.75
C LEU A 228 11.87 11.27 17.85
N SER A 229 11.02 10.78 18.73
CA SER A 229 9.67 11.28 18.95
C SER A 229 9.55 11.90 20.34
N GLY A 230 9.07 13.14 20.39
CA GLY A 230 8.60 13.80 21.60
C GLY A 230 7.09 13.66 21.73
N GLY A 231 6.64 13.21 22.90
CA GLY A 231 5.23 12.95 23.20
C GLY A 231 4.96 11.50 23.61
N TYR A 232 3.71 11.19 23.97
CA TYR A 232 3.32 9.85 24.40
C TYR A 232 3.31 8.89 23.21
N HIS A 233 4.41 8.16 23.04
CA HIS A 233 4.46 7.02 22.14
C HIS A 233 4.35 5.74 22.96
N PHE A 234 3.25 5.00 22.77
CA PHE A 234 3.06 3.69 23.39
C PHE A 234 3.25 2.60 22.34
N GLY A 235 4.44 2.01 22.39
CA GLY A 235 4.55 0.60 22.07
C GLY A 235 5.95 0.12 21.71
N GLY A 236 6.04 -1.21 21.72
CA GLY A 236 7.24 -1.96 21.43
C GLY A 236 6.85 -3.11 20.51
N GLY A 237 7.59 -3.23 19.41
CA GLY A 237 7.25 -4.15 18.35
C GLY A 237 8.20 -4.01 17.17
N ASN A 238 8.04 -4.96 16.24
CA ASN A 238 8.61 -4.87 14.90
C ASN A 238 7.45 -4.67 13.94
N ASP A 239 7.27 -3.45 13.47
CA ASP A 239 6.17 -3.10 12.58
C ASP A 239 6.65 -3.00 11.14
N LEU A 240 5.84 -3.53 10.22
CA LEU A 240 6.06 -3.31 8.80
C LEU A 240 5.56 -1.91 8.47
N VAL A 241 6.47 -1.02 8.07
CA VAL A 241 6.17 0.37 7.77
C VAL A 241 6.24 0.58 6.26
N PHE A 242 5.21 1.23 5.72
CA PHE A 242 5.18 1.72 4.35
C PHE A 242 5.28 3.23 4.36
N SER A 243 6.28 3.81 3.69
CA SER A 243 6.38 5.26 3.56
C SER A 243 6.31 5.69 2.10
N PHE A 244 5.69 6.82 1.83
CA PHE A 244 5.48 7.34 0.49
C PHE A 244 6.01 8.76 0.39
N PHE A 245 6.88 9.01 -0.58
CA PHE A 245 7.56 10.30 -0.74
C PHE A 245 7.38 10.86 -2.15
N ARG A 246 7.39 12.19 -2.24
CA ARG A 246 7.32 12.93 -3.52
C ARG A 246 8.66 13.00 -4.25
N SER A 247 9.76 12.78 -3.53
CA SER A 247 11.09 12.62 -4.13
C SER A 247 11.26 11.20 -4.69
N SER A 248 12.25 11.06 -5.57
CA SER A 248 12.75 9.77 -6.09
C SER A 248 13.40 8.95 -4.98
N HIS A 249 13.42 7.63 -5.09
CA HIS A 249 13.94 6.72 -4.05
C HIS A 249 15.43 6.92 -3.74
N THR A 250 16.17 7.58 -4.65
CA THR A 250 17.56 8.00 -4.50
C THR A 250 17.74 9.35 -3.80
N LYS A 251 16.64 10.04 -3.47
CA LYS A 251 16.60 11.42 -2.93
C LYS A 251 15.68 11.54 -1.71
N ILE A 252 15.49 10.45 -0.97
CA ILE A 252 14.78 10.45 0.31
C ILE A 252 15.75 10.58 1.51
N ASP A 253 17.04 10.76 1.24
CA ASP A 253 18.06 10.94 2.26
C ASP A 253 17.95 12.31 2.96
N GLY A 254 18.40 12.34 4.21
CA GLY A 254 18.47 13.54 5.03
C GLY A 254 17.37 13.65 6.08
N HIS A 255 17.07 14.89 6.46
CA HIS A 255 16.28 15.23 7.63
C HIS A 255 14.80 15.46 7.26
N ALA A 256 13.92 14.76 7.96
CA ALA A 256 12.48 14.95 7.88
C ALA A 256 11.87 15.21 9.26
N PHE A 257 10.89 16.10 9.32
CA PHE A 257 10.05 16.28 10.49
C PHE A 257 8.73 15.54 10.24
N GLY A 258 8.43 14.56 11.08
CA GLY A 258 7.20 13.80 11.08
C GLY A 258 6.25 14.33 12.13
N THR A 259 4.96 14.24 11.85
CA THR A 259 3.93 14.45 12.87
C THR A 259 3.00 13.26 12.87
N ILE A 260 2.81 12.67 14.04
CA ILE A 260 1.88 11.55 14.20
C ILE A 260 0.48 12.14 14.25
N ALA A 261 -0.27 11.94 13.18
CA ALA A 261 -1.68 12.20 13.17
C ALA A 261 -2.35 10.86 13.46
N GLU A 262 -2.98 10.74 14.62
CA GLU A 262 -3.79 9.58 14.94
C GLU A 262 -5.04 9.64 14.06
N PHE A 263 -5.06 8.87 12.97
CA PHE A 263 -6.28 8.67 12.20
C PHE A 263 -6.99 7.49 12.82
N ASP A 264 -8.16 7.74 13.40
CA ASP A 264 -9.12 6.68 13.69
C ASP A 264 -9.70 6.15 12.37
N ALA A 265 -8.86 5.42 11.62
CA ALA A 265 -9.24 4.72 10.40
C ALA A 265 -10.03 3.44 10.69
N GLY A 266 -10.43 3.23 11.97
CA GLY A 266 -11.17 2.05 12.44
C GLY A 266 -10.38 0.74 12.38
N SER A 267 -9.05 0.81 12.18
CA SER A 267 -8.19 -0.37 11.97
C SER A 267 -6.90 -0.38 12.79
N GLY A 268 -6.66 0.59 13.68
CA GLY A 268 -5.42 0.66 14.48
C GLY A 268 -4.16 0.99 13.66
N VAL A 269 -4.33 1.58 12.48
CA VAL A 269 -3.23 1.95 11.57
C VAL A 269 -2.84 3.39 11.87
N GLY A 270 -1.65 3.59 12.43
CA GLY A 270 -1.13 4.95 12.59
C GLY A 270 -0.58 5.51 11.30
N LEU A 271 -0.64 6.83 11.18
CA LEU A 271 -0.18 7.55 10.00
C LEU A 271 0.67 8.74 10.41
N ASN A 272 1.82 8.85 9.77
CA ASN A 272 2.75 9.94 9.99
C ASN A 272 2.80 10.81 8.74
N MET A 273 2.71 12.14 8.89
CA MET A 273 2.96 13.06 7.78
C MET A 273 4.37 13.63 7.91
N TRP A 274 5.15 13.57 6.82
CA TRP A 274 6.53 14.04 6.79
C TRP A 274 6.66 15.37 6.06
N PHE A 275 7.52 16.22 6.61
CA PHE A 275 7.86 17.53 6.09
C PHE A 275 9.37 17.67 5.94
N THR A 276 9.82 18.30 4.86
CA THR A 276 11.23 18.65 4.68
C THR A 276 11.67 19.64 5.76
N SER A 277 12.96 19.66 6.08
CA SER A 277 13.50 20.61 7.08
C SER A 277 13.54 22.05 6.55
N LYS A 278 13.97 22.24 5.29
CA LYS A 278 14.06 23.54 4.60
C LYS A 278 13.88 23.37 3.08
N PRO A 279 12.88 24.03 2.46
CA PRO A 279 11.74 24.68 3.11
C PRO A 279 10.89 23.67 3.91
N PHE A 280 10.11 24.12 4.89
CA PHE A 280 9.19 23.23 5.63
C PHE A 280 7.96 22.94 4.79
N ASP A 281 8.01 21.89 3.96
CA ASP A 281 6.95 21.54 3.01
C ASP A 281 6.62 20.06 3.10
N PHE A 282 5.38 19.71 2.75
CA PHE A 282 4.90 18.33 2.79
C PHE A 282 5.68 17.44 1.83
N ALA A 283 6.40 16.46 2.38
CA ALA A 283 7.33 15.59 1.68
C ALA A 283 6.76 14.20 1.43
N GLY A 284 5.96 13.69 2.38
CA GLY A 284 5.58 12.30 2.40
C GLY A 284 4.61 11.92 3.50
N PHE A 285 4.25 10.64 3.57
CA PHE A 285 3.58 10.07 4.73
C PHE A 285 3.98 8.61 4.96
N SER A 286 3.80 8.07 6.17
CA SER A 286 4.00 6.65 6.49
C SER A 286 2.76 6.01 7.06
N ILE A 287 2.65 4.70 6.87
CA ILE A 287 1.60 3.81 7.35
C ILE A 287 2.27 2.62 8.05
N GLY A 288 1.95 2.40 9.32
CA GLY A 288 2.35 1.17 10.02
C GLY A 288 1.33 0.04 9.84
N ILE A 289 1.80 -1.18 9.54
CA ILE A 289 1.00 -2.38 9.31
C ILE A 289 1.59 -3.52 10.18
N GLY A 290 1.26 -3.60 11.46
CA GLY A 290 1.96 -4.54 12.36
C GLY A 290 1.52 -4.54 13.82
N ILE A 291 2.04 -5.48 14.61
CA ILE A 291 1.50 -5.98 15.89
C ILE A 291 1.97 -5.11 17.06
N GLY A 292 1.31 -3.98 17.22
CA GLY A 292 1.45 -3.12 18.40
C GLY A 292 2.38 -1.94 18.16
N SER A 293 1.77 -0.76 18.00
CA SER A 293 2.33 0.59 18.13
C SER A 293 2.33 1.40 16.84
N LEU A 294 1.28 2.20 16.66
CA LEU A 294 1.54 3.59 16.32
C LEU A 294 0.71 4.44 17.26
N GLY A 295 1.44 5.23 18.05
CA GLY A 295 0.92 5.89 19.24
C GLY A 295 -0.21 6.85 18.93
N GLY A 296 -1.17 6.89 19.85
CA GLY A 296 -2.13 7.96 19.89
C GLY A 296 -1.54 9.26 20.42
N GLY A 297 -2.07 10.37 19.94
CA GLY A 297 -1.80 11.68 20.54
C GLY A 297 -0.58 12.43 20.02
N GLY A 298 -0.69 13.00 18.81
CA GLY A 298 -0.06 14.27 18.44
C GLY A 298 1.46 14.36 18.61
N ALA A 299 2.18 13.23 18.62
CA ALA A 299 3.61 13.23 18.81
C ALA A 299 4.33 13.90 17.63
N VAL A 300 5.43 14.55 17.96
CA VAL A 300 6.32 15.18 17.00
C VAL A 300 7.53 14.28 16.82
N THR A 301 7.81 13.90 15.59
CA THR A 301 8.92 13.03 15.24
C THR A 301 9.93 13.82 14.43
N TYR A 302 11.21 13.59 14.71
CA TYR A 302 12.30 13.97 13.84
C TYR A 302 12.95 12.69 13.33
N ALA A 303 13.16 12.59 12.03
CA ALA A 303 13.76 11.43 11.39
C ALA A 303 14.99 11.83 10.57
N LEU A 304 16.02 10.99 10.64
CA LEU A 304 17.18 11.03 9.76
C LEU A 304 17.19 9.75 8.93
N THR A 305 17.02 9.89 7.62
CA THR A 305 17.05 8.78 6.66
C THR A 305 18.38 8.78 5.92
N LYS A 306 18.97 7.59 5.75
CA LYS A 306 20.18 7.37 4.96
C LYS A 306 19.92 6.27 3.94
N ILE A 307 20.30 6.56 2.69
CA ILE A 307 20.29 5.59 1.59
C ILE A 307 21.69 4.96 1.48
N TRP A 308 21.71 3.66 1.27
CA TRP A 308 22.93 2.87 1.06
C TRP A 308 23.03 2.44 -0.40
N ASN A 309 24.25 2.46 -0.94
CA ASN A 309 24.54 2.08 -2.31
C ASN A 309 24.88 0.62 -2.47
#